data_AF-A0AAW4XPB0-F1
#
_entry.id   AF-A0AAW4XPB0-F1
#
_cell.length_a   1.000
_cell.length_b   1.000
_cell.length_c   1.000
_cell.angle_alpha   90.00
_cell.angle_beta   90.00
_cell.angle_gamma   90.00
#
_symmetry.space_group_name_H-M   'P 1'
#
loop_
_entity.id
_entity.type
_entity.pdbx_description
1 polymer ?
#
loop_
_entity_poly.entity_id
_entity_poly.type
_entity_poly.pdbx_seq_one_letter_code
_entity_poly.pdbx_strand_id
1 'polypeptide(L)'
;MSLYTVSYLGQDQWLAFEDTQAARIYAYVPNLGRFVLHRQLGQDFYWDNELDWTPVDAAAGRAQVEAGRLGKLDGRRHRDLLDELAAEPDRRSIDEVFGAQPVPERTPTAQEFAAAKVSALTRTAPGTWVTYKVYARDKRRLASVAARDLRTGKIAAVRKSGLHIDSRVTPTADGRLAVEIARTA
;
A
#
# COMPACT_ATOMS: atom_id res chain seq x y z
N MET A 1 6.07 -12.57 3.51
CA MET A 1 4.69 -12.52 4.03
C MET A 1 4.77 -11.95 5.42
N SER A 2 3.97 -10.92 5.69
CA SER A 2 4.03 -10.15 6.92
C SER A 2 2.60 -9.78 7.34
N LEU A 3 2.34 -9.74 8.64
CA LEU A 3 1.05 -9.30 9.20
C LEU A 3 1.25 -8.00 9.96
N TYR A 4 0.27 -7.12 9.88
CA TYR A 4 0.30 -5.82 10.52
C TYR A 4 -1.05 -5.50 11.16
N THR A 5 -1.03 -4.90 12.35
CA THR A 5 -2.15 -4.08 12.82
C THR A 5 -1.99 -2.70 12.21
N VAL A 6 -3.02 -2.21 11.54
CA VAL A 6 -3.05 -0.88 10.91
C VAL A 6 -3.95 0.02 11.72
N SER A 7 -3.40 1.14 12.17
CA SER A 7 -4.07 2.05 13.08
C SER A 7 -4.05 3.48 12.53
N TYR A 8 -5.09 4.25 12.86
CA TYR A 8 -5.17 5.67 12.58
C TYR A 8 -5.45 6.42 13.88
N LEU A 9 -4.60 7.38 14.23
CA LEU A 9 -4.68 8.13 15.49
C LEU A 9 -4.76 7.22 16.72
N GLY A 10 -4.01 6.12 16.71
CA GLY A 10 -3.95 5.14 17.81
C GLY A 10 -5.18 4.24 17.94
N GLN A 11 -6.12 4.27 16.99
CA GLN A 11 -7.22 3.30 16.91
C GLN A 11 -6.91 2.23 15.87
N ASP A 12 -6.87 0.97 16.29
CA ASP A 12 -6.71 -0.17 15.39
C ASP A 12 -7.93 -0.28 14.49
N GLN A 13 -7.70 -0.20 13.18
CA GLN A 13 -8.76 -0.25 12.18
C GLN A 13 -8.74 -1.56 11.40
N TRP A 14 -7.55 -2.11 11.14
CA TRP A 14 -7.42 -3.28 10.29
C TRP A 14 -6.33 -4.24 10.78
N LEU A 15 -6.55 -5.52 10.49
CA LEU A 15 -5.47 -6.49 10.42
C LEU A 15 -5.14 -6.70 8.94
N ALA A 16 -3.94 -6.30 8.55
CA ALA A 16 -3.45 -6.37 7.19
C ALA A 16 -2.45 -7.50 7.00
N PHE A 17 -2.48 -8.10 5.82
CA PHE A 17 -1.57 -9.13 5.35
C PHE A 17 -0.85 -8.65 4.10
N GLU A 18 0.48 -8.64 4.14
CA GLU A 18 1.33 -8.35 3.00
C GLU A 18 1.74 -9.64 2.29
N ASP A 19 1.27 -9.78 1.05
CA ASP A 19 1.87 -10.68 0.08
C ASP A 19 3.10 -10.00 -0.54
N THR A 20 4.25 -10.28 0.06
CA THR A 20 5.56 -9.74 -0.34
C THR A 20 5.96 -10.12 -1.76
N GLN A 21 5.47 -11.25 -2.30
CA GLN A 21 5.82 -11.67 -3.66
C GLN A 21 5.04 -10.86 -4.69
N ALA A 22 3.76 -10.60 -4.41
CA ALA A 22 2.88 -9.85 -5.31
C ALA A 22 2.91 -8.32 -5.06
N ALA A 23 3.56 -7.88 -3.97
CA ALA A 23 3.49 -6.52 -3.43
C ALA A 23 2.03 -6.06 -3.26
N ARG A 24 1.23 -6.89 -2.57
CA ARG A 24 -0.20 -6.65 -2.34
C ARG A 24 -0.50 -6.65 -0.86
N ILE A 25 -1.39 -5.75 -0.46
CA ILE A 25 -1.95 -5.72 0.88
C ILE A 25 -3.39 -6.24 0.84
N TYR A 26 -3.69 -7.17 1.72
CA TYR A 26 -5.03 -7.65 2.00
C TYR A 26 -5.43 -7.19 3.39
N ALA A 27 -6.70 -6.87 3.60
CA ALA A 27 -7.24 -6.57 4.93
C ALA A 27 -8.23 -7.64 5.35
N TYR A 28 -8.20 -8.04 6.62
CA TYR A 28 -9.26 -8.86 7.19
C TYR A 28 -10.54 -8.04 7.29
N VAL A 29 -11.61 -8.53 6.67
CA VAL A 29 -12.93 -7.89 6.70
C VAL A 29 -13.88 -8.76 7.54
N PRO A 30 -14.20 -8.36 8.80
CA PRO A 30 -15.05 -9.17 9.67
C PRO A 30 -16.45 -9.43 9.11
N ASN A 31 -16.99 -8.52 8.29
CA ASN A 31 -18.27 -8.70 7.60
C ASN A 31 -18.25 -9.89 6.61
N LEU A 32 -17.08 -10.22 6.04
CA LEU A 32 -16.91 -11.23 5.00
C LEU A 32 -16.16 -12.49 5.49
N GLY A 33 -15.59 -12.43 6.70
CA GLY A 33 -14.87 -13.53 7.34
C GLY A 33 -13.58 -13.93 6.62
N ARG A 34 -12.96 -13.03 5.86
CA ARG A 34 -11.79 -13.33 5.02
C ARG A 34 -10.90 -12.12 4.80
N PHE A 35 -9.70 -12.36 4.32
CA PHE A 35 -8.81 -11.32 3.83
C PHE A 35 -9.16 -10.96 2.38
N VAL A 36 -9.26 -9.67 2.08
CA VAL A 36 -9.61 -9.15 0.75
C VAL A 36 -8.54 -8.17 0.31
N LEU A 37 -8.16 -8.20 -0.97
CA LEU A 37 -7.21 -7.24 -1.54
C LEU A 37 -7.71 -5.82 -1.28
N HIS A 38 -6.91 -5.04 -0.55
CA HIS A 38 -7.29 -3.70 -0.12
C HIS A 38 -6.40 -2.66 -0.79
N ARG A 39 -6.84 -2.14 -1.95
CA ARG A 39 -6.05 -1.23 -2.79
C ARG A 39 -5.60 0.03 -2.06
N GLN A 40 -6.49 0.64 -1.27
CA GLN A 40 -6.17 1.87 -0.53
C GLN A 40 -5.10 1.65 0.54
N LEU A 41 -5.19 0.57 1.33
CA LEU A 41 -4.14 0.19 2.27
C LEU A 41 -2.83 -0.19 1.57
N GLY A 42 -2.90 -0.82 0.40
CA GLY A 42 -1.71 -1.05 -0.44
C GLY A 42 -1.07 0.25 -0.92
N GLN A 43 -1.88 1.25 -1.26
CA GLN A 43 -1.40 2.57 -1.60
C GLN A 43 -0.71 3.22 -0.40
N ASP A 44 -1.35 3.22 0.76
CA ASP A 44 -0.75 3.79 1.97
C ASP A 44 0.57 3.09 2.31
N PHE A 45 0.57 1.75 2.42
CA PHE A 45 1.75 0.98 2.81
C PHE A 45 2.96 1.22 1.91
N TYR A 46 2.76 1.25 0.59
CA TYR A 46 3.87 1.38 -0.36
C TYR A 46 4.18 2.83 -0.78
N TRP A 47 3.27 3.79 -0.58
CA TRP A 47 3.44 5.17 -1.05
C TRP A 47 3.40 6.22 0.05
N ASP A 48 2.24 6.36 0.67
CA ASP A 48 1.88 7.54 1.44
C ASP A 48 2.38 7.43 2.89
N ASN A 49 2.36 6.21 3.44
CA ASN A 49 2.79 5.82 4.78
C ASN A 49 2.24 6.79 5.85
N GLU A 50 0.95 7.10 5.74
CA GLU A 50 0.21 7.98 6.62
C GLU A 50 -0.41 7.22 7.80
N LEU A 51 -0.66 5.91 7.65
CA LEU A 51 -1.15 5.06 8.74
C LEU A 51 0.00 4.48 9.57
N ASP A 52 -0.32 4.07 10.79
CA ASP A 52 0.61 3.36 11.66
C ASP A 52 0.53 1.86 11.38
N TRP A 53 1.63 1.26 10.93
CA TRP A 53 1.73 -0.16 10.60
C TRP A 53 2.58 -0.89 11.62
N THR A 54 1.93 -1.59 12.55
CA THR A 54 2.61 -2.33 13.62
C THR A 54 2.69 -3.82 13.26
N PRO A 55 3.88 -4.40 13.07
CA PRO A 55 4.02 -5.83 12.82
C PRO A 55 3.36 -6.67 13.91
N VAL A 56 2.69 -7.74 13.51
CA VAL A 56 2.06 -8.70 14.43
C VAL A 56 2.39 -10.12 13.97
N ASP A 57 2.62 -11.03 14.91
CA ASP A 57 2.80 -12.44 14.56
C ASP A 57 1.46 -13.13 14.25
N ALA A 58 1.52 -14.34 13.68
CA ALA A 58 0.32 -15.07 13.29
C ALA A 58 -0.57 -15.43 14.49
N ALA A 59 0.02 -15.72 15.66
CA ALA A 59 -0.73 -16.12 16.83
C ALA A 59 -1.54 -14.94 17.38
N ALA A 60 -0.92 -13.77 17.52
CA ALA A 60 -1.55 -12.54 17.95
C ALA A 60 -2.59 -12.03 16.93
N GLY A 61 -2.29 -12.08 15.64
CA GLY A 61 -3.25 -11.73 14.59
C GLY A 61 -4.47 -12.65 14.58
N ARG A 62 -4.25 -13.97 14.75
CA ARG A 62 -5.34 -14.95 14.85
C ARG A 62 -6.20 -14.70 16.09
N ALA A 63 -5.57 -14.41 17.23
CA ALA A 63 -6.29 -14.06 18.46
C ALA A 63 -7.15 -12.79 18.31
N GLN A 64 -6.69 -11.77 17.56
CA GLN A 64 -7.50 -10.57 17.27
C GLN A 64 -8.77 -10.92 16.47
N VAL A 65 -8.65 -11.80 15.47
CA VAL A 65 -9.78 -12.27 14.65
C VAL A 65 -10.76 -13.08 15.48
N GLU A 66 -10.28 -14.07 16.22
CA GLU A 66 -11.11 -14.97 17.04
C GLU A 66 -11.81 -14.22 18.18
N ALA A 67 -11.14 -13.24 18.78
CA ALA A 67 -11.73 -12.39 19.82
C ALA A 67 -12.67 -11.30 19.27
N GLY A 68 -12.81 -11.17 17.94
CA GLY A 68 -13.66 -10.17 17.30
C GLY A 68 -13.27 -8.72 17.64
N ARG A 69 -11.97 -8.47 17.89
CA ARG A 69 -11.47 -7.13 18.28
C ARG A 69 -11.56 -6.13 17.14
N LEU A 70 -11.52 -6.61 15.91
CA LEU A 70 -11.77 -5.81 14.72
C LEU A 70 -13.28 -5.67 14.53
N GLY A 71 -13.76 -4.43 14.68
CA GLY A 71 -15.18 -4.12 14.50
C GLY A 71 -15.64 -4.39 13.06
N LYS A 72 -16.91 -4.81 12.91
CA LYS A 72 -17.56 -4.84 11.59
C LYS A 72 -17.71 -3.42 11.06
N LEU A 73 -17.53 -3.25 9.76
CA LEU A 73 -17.88 -2.01 9.09
C LEU A 73 -19.40 -1.80 9.16
N ASP A 74 -19.81 -0.60 9.55
CA ASP A 74 -21.22 -0.21 9.53
C ASP A 74 -21.70 -0.06 8.07
N GLY A 75 -22.50 -1.01 7.60
CA GLY A 75 -23.05 -1.04 6.25
C GLY A 75 -24.03 0.09 5.90
N ARG A 76 -24.42 0.93 6.87
CA ARG A 76 -25.14 2.18 6.58
C ARG A 76 -24.19 3.32 6.23
N ARG A 77 -23.04 3.40 6.92
CA ARG A 77 -22.04 4.47 6.75
C ARG A 77 -20.99 4.15 5.69
N HIS A 78 -20.65 2.89 5.53
CA HIS A 78 -19.55 2.42 4.67
C HIS A 78 -20.05 1.42 3.62
N ARG A 79 -21.28 1.60 3.12
CA ARG A 79 -21.89 0.71 2.13
C ARG A 79 -21.01 0.55 0.90
N ASP A 80 -20.59 1.66 0.30
CA ASP A 80 -19.83 1.64 -0.96
C ASP A 80 -18.51 0.86 -0.82
N LEU A 81 -17.79 1.07 0.29
CA LEU A 81 -16.58 0.32 0.59
C LEU A 81 -16.85 -1.17 0.81
N LEU A 82 -17.94 -1.50 1.53
CA LEU A 82 -18.33 -2.89 1.73
C LEU A 82 -18.73 -3.58 0.43
N ASP A 83 -19.44 -2.89 -0.45
CA ASP A 83 -19.83 -3.40 -1.76
C ASP A 83 -18.59 -3.60 -2.65
N GLU A 84 -17.63 -2.66 -2.63
CA GLU A 84 -16.33 -2.81 -3.30
C GLU A 84 -15.58 -4.05 -2.80
N LEU A 85 -15.42 -4.18 -1.48
CA LEU A 85 -14.71 -5.32 -0.86
C LEU A 85 -15.44 -6.65 -1.09
N ALA A 86 -16.77 -6.65 -1.16
CA ALA A 86 -17.55 -7.85 -1.47
C ALA A 86 -17.42 -8.28 -2.93
N ALA A 87 -17.27 -7.31 -3.84
CA ALA A 87 -17.10 -7.54 -5.28
C ALA A 87 -15.66 -7.95 -5.67
N GLU A 88 -14.67 -7.69 -4.81
CA GLU A 88 -13.26 -8.00 -5.08
C GLU A 88 -13.02 -9.52 -5.21
N PRO A 89 -12.56 -10.00 -6.38
CA PRO A 89 -12.31 -11.43 -6.59
C PRO A 89 -11.05 -11.94 -5.89
N ASP A 90 -10.06 -11.08 -5.64
CA ASP A 90 -8.80 -11.48 -5.01
C ASP A 90 -8.91 -11.49 -3.47
N ARG A 91 -9.01 -12.71 -2.93
CA ARG A 91 -9.31 -12.96 -1.53
C ARG A 91 -8.53 -14.15 -1.01
N ARG A 92 -8.19 -14.09 0.28
CA ARG A 92 -7.49 -15.14 1.01
C ARG A 92 -8.29 -15.57 2.22
N SER A 93 -8.31 -16.87 2.49
CA SER A 93 -8.87 -17.41 3.71
C SER A 93 -7.98 -17.12 4.92
N ILE A 94 -8.57 -17.22 6.11
CA ILE A 94 -7.85 -17.11 7.39
C ILE A 94 -6.72 -18.14 7.46
N ASP A 95 -7.01 -19.39 7.09
CA ASP A 95 -6.04 -20.49 7.17
C ASP A 95 -4.88 -20.33 6.17
N GLU A 96 -5.14 -19.80 4.96
CA GLU A 96 -4.07 -19.48 4.00
C GLU A 96 -3.12 -18.40 4.55
N VAL A 97 -3.67 -17.39 5.23
CA VAL A 97 -2.89 -16.25 5.74
C VAL A 97 -2.10 -16.63 7.00
N PHE A 98 -2.71 -17.34 7.95
CA PHE A 98 -2.04 -17.73 9.19
C PHE A 98 -1.27 -19.05 9.10
N GLY A 99 -1.55 -19.88 8.10
CA GLY A 99 -0.79 -21.10 7.80
C GLY A 99 0.57 -20.82 7.18
N ALA A 100 0.74 -19.64 6.58
CA ALA A 100 2.04 -19.14 6.18
C ALA A 100 2.76 -18.55 7.39
N GLN A 101 3.83 -19.20 7.86
CA GLN A 101 4.65 -18.66 8.95
C GLN A 101 5.11 -17.22 8.61
N PRO A 102 4.64 -16.18 9.32
CA PRO A 102 5.04 -14.81 9.02
C PRO A 102 6.51 -14.62 9.39
N VAL A 103 7.24 -13.88 8.56
CA VAL A 103 8.61 -13.48 8.87
C VAL A 103 8.54 -12.35 9.90
N PRO A 104 9.31 -12.39 11.00
CA PRO A 104 9.33 -11.29 11.95
C PRO A 104 9.86 -10.04 11.26
N GLU A 105 9.09 -8.96 11.40
CA GLU A 105 9.46 -7.58 11.13
C GLU A 105 10.34 -7.35 9.90
N ARG A 106 9.70 -7.07 8.77
CA ARG A 106 10.38 -6.64 7.57
C ARG A 106 10.00 -5.20 7.24
N THR A 107 10.98 -4.30 7.31
CA THR A 107 10.90 -3.03 6.58
C THR A 107 11.11 -3.35 5.10
N PRO A 108 10.15 -3.09 4.19
CA PRO A 108 10.35 -3.31 2.77
C PRO A 108 11.58 -2.55 2.30
N THR A 109 12.42 -3.19 1.49
CA THR A 109 13.61 -2.51 0.98
C THR A 109 13.20 -1.38 0.03
N ALA A 110 14.06 -0.37 -0.14
CA ALA A 110 13.81 0.71 -1.11
C ALA A 110 13.54 0.18 -2.54
N GLN A 111 14.08 -0.99 -2.87
CA GLN A 111 13.86 -1.67 -4.15
C GLN A 111 12.46 -2.27 -4.26
N GLU A 112 11.92 -2.82 -3.18
CA GLU A 112 10.57 -3.39 -3.14
C GLU A 112 9.51 -2.30 -3.18
N PHE A 113 9.73 -1.19 -2.46
CA PHE A 113 8.92 0.00 -2.62
C PHE A 113 8.92 0.46 -4.08
N ALA A 114 10.09 0.52 -4.73
CA ALA A 114 10.15 0.93 -6.13
C ALA A 114 9.46 -0.05 -7.08
N ALA A 115 9.52 -1.36 -6.82
CA ALA A 115 8.85 -2.39 -7.61
C ALA A 115 7.32 -2.36 -7.45
N ALA A 116 6.82 -2.19 -6.22
CA ALA A 116 5.40 -2.01 -5.94
C ALA A 116 4.85 -0.77 -6.66
N LYS A 117 5.62 0.33 -6.62
CA LYS A 117 5.29 1.59 -7.30
C LYS A 117 5.15 1.43 -8.81
N VAL A 118 6.08 0.71 -9.42
CA VAL A 118 6.03 0.35 -10.84
C VAL A 118 4.82 -0.54 -11.15
N SER A 119 4.53 -1.54 -10.31
CA SER A 119 3.42 -2.48 -10.52
C SER A 119 2.06 -1.77 -10.56
N ALA A 120 1.81 -0.82 -9.64
CA ALA A 120 0.57 -0.05 -9.71
C ALA A 120 0.56 0.94 -10.87
N LEU A 121 1.69 1.59 -11.19
CA LEU A 121 1.77 2.48 -12.36
C LEU A 121 1.39 1.75 -13.67
N THR A 122 1.77 0.48 -13.82
CA THR A 122 1.38 -0.36 -14.98
C THR A 122 -0.14 -0.51 -15.11
N ARG A 123 -0.86 -0.50 -13.99
CA ARG A 123 -2.33 -0.64 -13.93
C ARG A 123 -3.06 0.69 -14.08
N THR A 124 -2.37 1.81 -13.86
CA THR A 124 -2.93 3.14 -14.05
C THR A 124 -2.97 3.49 -15.55
N ALA A 125 -4.07 4.11 -16.01
CA ALA A 125 -4.17 4.55 -17.40
C ALA A 125 -3.02 5.52 -17.78
N PRO A 126 -2.48 5.45 -19.02
CA PRO A 126 -1.51 6.42 -19.50
C PRO A 126 -2.01 7.86 -19.31
N GLY A 127 -1.10 8.79 -18.98
CA GLY A 127 -1.39 10.20 -18.69
C GLY A 127 -1.91 10.47 -17.28
N THR A 128 -2.25 9.44 -16.50
CA THR A 128 -2.69 9.61 -15.11
C THR A 128 -1.48 9.76 -14.20
N TRP A 129 -1.45 10.87 -13.47
CA TRP A 129 -0.38 11.17 -12.51
C TRP A 129 -0.65 10.49 -11.17
N VAL A 130 0.37 9.80 -10.67
CA VAL A 130 0.37 9.21 -9.33
C VAL A 130 1.56 9.73 -8.55
N THR A 131 1.37 9.96 -7.25
CA THR A 131 2.48 10.32 -6.35
C THR A 131 3.46 9.16 -6.29
N TYR A 132 4.76 9.43 -6.47
CA TYR A 132 5.85 8.49 -6.25
C TYR A 132 6.42 8.65 -4.84
N LYS A 133 6.64 9.88 -4.37
CA LYS A 133 7.16 10.15 -3.02
C LYS A 133 6.93 11.60 -2.63
N VAL A 134 6.59 11.85 -1.36
CA VAL A 134 6.50 13.20 -0.78
C VAL A 134 7.77 13.54 -0.02
N TYR A 135 8.19 14.80 -0.14
CA TYR A 135 9.36 15.39 0.51
C TYR A 135 8.91 16.58 1.36
N ALA A 136 9.57 16.78 2.50
CA ALA A 136 9.40 18.01 3.27
C ALA A 136 9.80 19.24 2.43
N ARG A 137 9.22 20.41 2.76
CA ARG A 137 9.37 21.65 2.01
C ARG A 137 10.84 22.07 1.81
N ASP A 138 11.68 21.84 2.81
CA ASP A 138 13.12 22.14 2.80
C ASP A 138 13.94 21.18 1.90
N LYS A 139 13.37 20.04 1.52
CA LYS A 139 14.02 19.01 0.70
C LYS A 139 13.77 19.15 -0.81
N ARG A 140 13.47 20.36 -1.30
CA ARG A 140 13.20 20.63 -2.73
C ARG A 140 14.26 20.07 -3.68
N ARG A 141 15.54 20.24 -3.35
CA ARG A 141 16.63 19.72 -4.18
C ARG A 141 16.60 18.20 -4.32
N LEU A 142 16.24 17.48 -3.25
CA LEU A 142 16.10 16.02 -3.27
C LEU A 142 14.89 15.59 -4.11
N ALA A 143 13.77 16.30 -4.00
CA ALA A 143 12.58 16.04 -4.82
C ALA A 143 12.90 16.21 -6.33
N SER A 144 13.59 17.29 -6.70
CA SER A 144 14.02 17.51 -8.10
C SER A 144 14.99 16.44 -8.61
N VAL A 145 15.94 16.00 -7.77
CA VAL A 145 16.87 14.91 -8.13
C VAL A 145 16.11 13.61 -8.32
N ALA A 146 15.18 13.27 -7.43
CA ALA A 146 14.38 12.06 -7.55
C ALA A 146 13.51 12.05 -8.82
N ALA A 147 12.86 13.18 -9.16
CA ALA A 147 12.12 13.32 -10.42
C ALA A 147 13.05 13.10 -11.63
N ARG A 148 14.24 13.69 -11.63
CA ARG A 148 15.24 13.49 -12.71
C ARG A 148 15.70 12.04 -12.79
N ASP A 149 15.98 11.40 -11.67
CA ASP A 149 16.49 10.02 -11.63
C ASP A 149 15.45 9.02 -12.12
N LEU A 150 14.16 9.29 -11.88
CA LEU A 150 13.04 8.54 -12.46
C LEU A 150 13.01 8.70 -13.99
N ARG A 151 13.05 9.93 -14.49
CA ARG A 151 12.99 10.23 -15.94
C ARG A 151 14.21 9.69 -16.71
N THR A 152 15.37 9.69 -16.07
CA THR A 152 16.64 9.22 -16.66
C THR A 152 16.89 7.73 -16.47
N GLY A 153 15.96 6.98 -15.89
CA GLY A 153 16.07 5.53 -15.72
C GLY A 153 17.17 5.10 -14.76
N LYS A 154 17.60 5.97 -13.83
CA LYS A 154 18.56 5.60 -12.78
C LYS A 154 17.93 4.73 -11.70
N ILE A 155 16.61 4.83 -11.51
CA ILE A 155 15.87 3.94 -10.63
C ILE A 155 15.71 2.59 -11.34
N ALA A 156 16.45 1.58 -10.87
CA ALA A 156 16.54 0.28 -11.53
C ALA A 156 15.18 -0.41 -11.69
N ALA A 157 14.26 -0.26 -10.74
CA ALA A 157 12.90 -0.82 -10.84
C ALA A 157 12.13 -0.23 -12.04
N VAL A 158 12.18 1.10 -12.20
CA VAL A 158 11.56 1.79 -13.36
C VAL A 158 12.24 1.36 -14.65
N ARG A 159 13.57 1.36 -14.71
CA ARG A 159 14.31 0.95 -15.91
C ARG A 159 13.98 -0.48 -16.34
N LYS A 160 13.93 -1.42 -15.38
CA LYS A 160 13.62 -2.83 -15.65
C LYS A 160 12.17 -3.07 -16.04
N SER A 161 11.25 -2.15 -15.72
CA SER A 161 9.84 -2.28 -16.05
C SER A 161 9.54 -2.12 -17.54
N GLY A 162 10.44 -1.47 -18.29
CA GLY A 162 10.20 -1.11 -19.69
C GLY A 162 9.15 -0.02 -19.90
N LEU A 163 8.58 0.55 -18.83
CA LEU A 163 7.60 1.62 -18.94
C LEU A 163 8.24 2.91 -19.41
N HIS A 164 7.58 3.59 -20.35
CA HIS A 164 7.85 4.98 -20.64
C HIS A 164 7.09 5.85 -19.63
N ILE A 165 7.86 6.60 -18.83
CA ILE A 165 7.29 7.44 -17.78
C ILE A 165 7.75 8.88 -17.93
N ASP A 166 6.90 9.80 -17.50
CA ASP A 166 7.30 11.16 -17.17
C ASP A 166 7.25 11.37 -15.64
N SER A 167 7.92 12.41 -15.17
CA SER A 167 7.98 12.75 -13.76
C SER A 167 7.95 14.26 -13.56
N ARG A 168 7.32 14.72 -12.47
CA ARG A 168 7.27 16.13 -12.08
C ARG A 168 7.30 16.30 -10.57
N VAL A 169 7.52 17.54 -10.12
CA VAL A 169 7.41 17.91 -8.71
C VAL A 169 6.25 18.88 -8.56
N THR A 170 5.27 18.55 -7.74
CA THR A 170 4.09 19.37 -7.45
C THR A 170 4.06 19.74 -5.96
N PRO A 171 3.69 20.98 -5.61
CA PRO A 171 3.38 21.31 -4.22
C PRO A 171 2.12 20.59 -3.76
N THR A 172 2.12 20.07 -2.53
CA THR A 172 0.92 19.55 -1.87
C THR A 172 0.18 20.66 -1.13
N ALA A 173 -1.07 20.42 -0.73
CA ALA A 173 -1.91 21.40 -0.04
C ALA A 173 -1.31 21.89 1.30
N ASP A 174 -0.54 21.03 1.98
CA ASP A 174 0.17 21.32 3.23
C ASP A 174 1.59 21.91 3.02
N GLY A 175 1.98 22.21 1.77
CA GLY A 175 3.24 22.86 1.43
C GLY A 175 4.46 21.92 1.36
N ARG A 176 4.27 20.61 1.47
CA ARG A 176 5.26 19.59 1.08
C ARG A 176 5.40 19.52 -0.45
N LEU A 177 6.29 18.66 -0.93
CA LEU A 177 6.60 18.49 -2.34
C LEU A 177 6.40 17.04 -2.75
N ALA A 178 5.40 16.78 -3.60
CA ALA A 178 5.16 15.48 -4.19
C ALA A 178 6.00 15.33 -5.47
N VAL A 179 6.78 14.25 -5.57
CA VAL A 179 7.29 13.76 -6.85
C VAL A 179 6.22 12.87 -7.43
N GLU A 180 5.70 13.22 -8.60
CA GLU A 180 4.66 12.47 -9.31
C GLU A 180 5.24 11.81 -10.56
N ILE A 181 4.66 10.69 -10.96
CA ILE A 181 4.99 9.96 -12.19
C ILE A 181 3.73 9.62 -12.96
N ALA A 182 3.83 9.55 -14.28
CA ALA A 182 2.76 9.10 -15.16
C ALA A 182 3.34 8.24 -16.28
N ARG A 183 2.61 7.19 -16.68
CA ARG A 183 2.94 6.43 -17.88
C ARG A 183 2.58 7.27 -19.12
N THR A 184 3.43 7.30 -20.12
CA THR A 184 3.21 8.11 -21.33
C THR A 184 2.63 7.33 -22.51
N ALA A 185 2.69 5.99 -22.48
CA ALA A 185 2.13 5.08 -23.47
C ALA A 185 1.65 3.77 -22.82
#